data_AF-A0AAJ4TT69-F1
#
_entry.id   AF-A0AAJ4TT69-F1
#
_cell.length_a   1.000
_cell.length_b   1.000
_cell.length_c   1.000
_cell.angle_alpha   90.00
_cell.angle_beta   90.00
_cell.angle_gamma   90.00
#
_symmetry.space_group_name_H-M   'P 1'
#
loop_
_entity.id
_entity.type
_entity.pdbx_description
1 polymer ?
#
loop_
_entity_poly.entity_id
_entity_poly.type
_entity_poly.pdbx_seq_one_letter_code
_entity_poly.pdbx_strand_id
1 'polypeptide(L)'
;MLNNYLFVLKKSEDDLPYYLLMSYNNYENSILKANESNSKERLKVINLAIASFAMWLILDSGCNRSTIFQMKVKDLKSLKNDTTHHKLMTIKGRAGYKKIKIPLTKKMVKGLQDYVKFREFVINQFVQEEQEFIKDDLFFGFTLNTKVTLKGTVSPFSIKDIELFRSWYSSFFDEESWINPRDIRRSNSNIIKNLNEGIQVAAERMGHSNAVSIKHYSEATKEQTYTQLSEFFDEVYGQIIFKNRNTEKVIPIVTNVECSNTLAGHCRTNEPTRAIGFNDSIELPNCSNPASCLFCEHYVLHTDEIDIRKLISLRKIIDLHPDKNDEMQIVKYRVDEILKYIIDQNKDLIPLISMVKEEVDEGYLDEHWENLMNLFIDLGVDFYA
;
A
#
# COMPACT_ATOMS: atom_id res chain seq x y z
N MET A 1 -8.50 -30.41 -12.91
CA MET A 1 -9.25 -30.57 -14.17
C MET A 1 -9.40 -32.05 -14.57
N LEU A 2 -8.34 -32.88 -14.52
CA LEU A 2 -8.45 -34.32 -14.82
C LEU A 2 -9.26 -35.14 -13.80
N ASN A 3 -9.20 -34.83 -12.50
CA ASN A 3 -10.08 -35.47 -11.50
C ASN A 3 -11.56 -35.28 -11.80
N ASN A 4 -11.95 -34.12 -12.36
CA ASN A 4 -13.32 -33.92 -12.85
C ASN A 4 -13.62 -34.76 -14.10
N TYR A 5 -12.64 -34.99 -14.97
CA TYR A 5 -12.81 -35.82 -16.17
C TYR A 5 -12.91 -37.33 -15.84
N LEU A 6 -12.10 -37.82 -14.90
CA LEU A 6 -12.17 -39.19 -14.38
C LEU A 6 -13.50 -39.45 -13.67
N PHE A 7 -13.98 -38.48 -12.89
CA PHE A 7 -15.28 -38.53 -12.23
C PHE A 7 -16.45 -38.59 -13.23
N VAL A 8 -16.37 -37.81 -14.33
CA VAL A 8 -17.37 -37.81 -15.41
C VAL A 8 -17.37 -39.11 -16.21
N LEU A 9 -16.22 -39.77 -16.37
CA LEU A 9 -16.09 -40.99 -17.19
C LEU A 9 -16.18 -42.31 -16.40
N LYS A 10 -16.24 -42.29 -15.05
CA LYS A 10 -16.22 -43.48 -14.18
C LYS A 10 -15.16 -44.52 -14.57
N LYS A 11 -13.98 -44.08 -14.98
CA LYS A 11 -12.86 -44.96 -15.36
C LYS A 11 -11.82 -44.98 -14.26
N SER A 12 -11.25 -46.15 -14.00
CA SER A 12 -10.03 -46.24 -13.18
C SER A 12 -8.85 -45.71 -14.00
N GLU A 13 -7.77 -45.31 -13.32
CA GLU A 13 -6.55 -44.80 -13.99
C GLU A 13 -5.95 -45.83 -14.96
N ASP A 14 -6.18 -47.12 -14.68
CA ASP A 14 -5.80 -48.27 -15.51
C ASP A 14 -6.61 -48.41 -16.82
N ASP A 15 -7.77 -47.75 -16.93
CA ASP A 15 -8.66 -47.80 -18.11
C ASP A 15 -8.42 -46.66 -19.12
N LEU A 16 -7.40 -45.83 -18.88
CA LEU A 16 -7.02 -44.73 -19.77
C LEU A 16 -6.29 -45.26 -21.02
N PRO A 17 -6.63 -44.75 -22.22
CA PRO A 17 -5.83 -45.00 -23.40
C PRO A 17 -4.35 -44.70 -23.16
N TYR A 18 -3.46 -45.58 -23.62
CA TYR A 18 -2.00 -45.51 -23.37
C TYR A 18 -1.39 -44.12 -23.57
N TYR A 19 -1.83 -43.38 -24.61
CA TYR A 19 -1.34 -42.03 -24.89
C TYR A 19 -1.76 -40.98 -23.85
N LEU A 20 -2.94 -41.11 -23.23
CA LEU A 20 -3.39 -40.24 -22.14
C LEU A 20 -2.65 -40.56 -20.85
N LEU A 21 -2.46 -41.84 -20.53
CA LEU A 21 -1.69 -42.25 -19.36
C LEU A 21 -0.23 -41.81 -19.47
N MET A 22 0.37 -41.94 -20.65
CA MET A 22 1.74 -41.48 -20.90
C MET A 22 1.86 -39.95 -20.81
N SER A 23 0.87 -39.20 -21.31
CA SER A 23 0.80 -37.75 -21.15
C SER A 23 0.66 -37.36 -19.67
N TYR A 24 -0.25 -38.00 -18.93
CA TYR A 24 -0.45 -37.79 -17.50
C TYR A 24 0.83 -38.04 -16.70
N ASN A 25 1.46 -39.21 -16.88
CA ASN A 25 2.71 -39.55 -16.22
C ASN A 25 3.83 -38.56 -16.56
N ASN A 26 3.89 -38.06 -17.79
CA ASN A 26 4.86 -37.02 -18.17
C ASN A 26 4.60 -35.70 -17.45
N TYR A 27 3.33 -35.28 -17.32
CA TYR A 27 2.96 -34.08 -16.55
C TYR A 27 3.24 -34.25 -15.06
N GLU A 28 2.86 -35.38 -14.47
CA GLU A 28 3.11 -35.70 -13.06
C GLU A 28 4.61 -35.72 -12.76
N ASN A 29 5.40 -36.42 -13.58
CA ASN A 29 6.86 -36.42 -13.47
C ASN A 29 7.46 -35.02 -13.64
N SER A 30 6.88 -34.18 -14.50
CA SER A 30 7.33 -32.78 -14.67
C SER A 30 7.03 -31.94 -13.43
N ILE A 31 5.88 -32.13 -12.78
CA ILE A 31 5.51 -31.47 -11.53
C ILE A 31 6.43 -31.93 -10.38
N LEU A 32 6.68 -33.24 -10.28
CA LEU A 32 7.58 -33.79 -9.26
C LEU A 32 9.00 -33.24 -9.43
N LYS A 33 9.52 -33.21 -10.67
CA LYS A 33 10.81 -32.59 -10.99
C LYS A 33 10.84 -31.09 -10.70
N ALA A 34 9.75 -30.37 -10.96
CA ALA A 34 9.65 -28.95 -10.65
C ALA A 34 9.68 -28.66 -9.13
N ASN A 35 9.38 -29.64 -8.27
CA ASN A 35 9.46 -29.48 -6.82
C ASN A 35 10.84 -29.80 -6.21
N GLU A 36 11.76 -30.39 -6.98
CA GLU A 36 13.14 -30.61 -6.54
C GLU A 36 13.79 -29.27 -6.14
N SER A 37 14.63 -29.27 -5.10
CA SER A 37 15.20 -28.03 -4.52
C SER A 37 15.99 -27.18 -5.53
N ASN A 38 16.58 -27.81 -6.54
CA ASN A 38 17.37 -27.14 -7.58
C ASN A 38 16.69 -27.13 -8.95
N SER A 39 15.37 -27.39 -9.01
CA SER A 39 14.64 -27.37 -10.26
C SER A 39 14.66 -25.95 -10.86
N LYS A 40 14.70 -25.87 -12.19
CA LYS A 40 14.74 -24.58 -12.89
C LYS A 40 13.48 -23.76 -12.60
N GLU A 41 12.35 -24.43 -12.48
CA GLU A 41 11.03 -23.85 -12.19
C GLU A 41 11.02 -23.23 -10.79
N ARG A 42 11.51 -23.95 -9.78
CA ARG A 42 11.59 -23.48 -8.40
C ARG A 42 12.55 -22.28 -8.29
N LEU A 43 13.72 -22.37 -8.91
CA LEU A 43 14.69 -21.27 -8.94
C LEU A 43 14.12 -20.01 -9.62
N LYS A 44 13.34 -20.18 -10.69
CA LYS A 44 12.66 -19.06 -11.36
C LYS A 44 11.67 -18.37 -10.41
N VAL A 45 10.85 -19.12 -9.69
CA VAL A 45 9.88 -18.56 -8.73
C VAL A 45 10.59 -17.88 -7.57
N ILE A 46 11.69 -18.45 -7.07
CA ILE A 46 12.51 -17.81 -6.04
C ILE A 46 13.09 -16.49 -6.53
N ASN A 47 13.64 -16.42 -7.75
CA ASN A 47 14.11 -15.16 -8.33
C ASN A 47 13.02 -14.09 -8.39
N LEU A 48 11.80 -14.47 -8.79
CA LEU A 48 10.66 -13.55 -8.83
C LEU A 48 10.29 -13.04 -7.43
N ALA A 49 10.28 -13.90 -6.42
CA ALA A 49 10.00 -13.53 -5.03
C ALA A 49 11.08 -12.59 -4.45
N ILE A 50 12.35 -12.87 -4.73
CA ILE A 50 13.45 -12.00 -4.29
C ILE A 50 13.37 -10.64 -4.99
N ALA A 51 13.12 -10.63 -6.30
CA ALA A 51 13.02 -9.40 -7.08
C ALA A 51 11.80 -8.55 -6.70
N SER A 52 10.65 -9.17 -6.42
CA SER A 52 9.46 -8.45 -5.96
C SER A 52 9.67 -7.82 -4.58
N PHE A 53 10.34 -8.52 -3.67
CA PHE A 53 10.69 -7.96 -2.37
C PHE A 53 11.71 -6.82 -2.49
N ALA A 54 12.72 -6.98 -3.35
CA ALA A 54 13.69 -5.93 -3.64
C ALA A 54 13.01 -4.67 -4.22
N MET A 55 12.02 -4.86 -5.11
CA MET A 55 11.17 -3.78 -5.60
C MET A 55 10.46 -3.10 -4.43
N TRP A 56 9.72 -3.83 -3.61
CA TRP A 56 9.00 -3.26 -2.46
C TRP A 56 9.94 -2.45 -1.55
N LEU A 57 11.14 -2.96 -1.26
CA LEU A 57 12.13 -2.26 -0.46
C LEU A 57 12.63 -0.96 -1.12
N ILE A 58 12.84 -0.95 -2.45
CA ILE A 58 13.18 0.28 -3.18
C ILE A 58 12.05 1.31 -3.08
N LEU A 59 10.79 0.86 -3.22
CA LEU A 59 9.62 1.73 -3.14
C LEU A 59 9.50 2.35 -1.75
N ASP A 60 9.58 1.55 -0.69
CA ASP A 60 9.40 2.01 0.68
C ASP A 60 10.54 2.94 1.14
N SER A 61 11.78 2.54 0.85
CA SER A 61 12.97 3.27 1.30
C SER A 61 13.26 4.54 0.49
N GLY A 62 12.79 4.60 -0.76
CA GLY A 62 13.21 5.62 -1.73
C GLY A 62 14.71 5.58 -2.07
N CYS A 63 15.43 4.52 -1.70
CA CYS A 63 16.87 4.42 -1.90
C CYS A 63 17.27 4.08 -3.34
N ASN A 64 18.53 4.34 -3.68
CA ASN A 64 19.03 4.01 -5.01
C ASN A 64 19.05 2.48 -5.10
N ARG A 65 18.50 1.93 -6.18
CA ARG A 65 18.50 0.47 -6.44
C ARG A 65 19.89 -0.16 -6.25
N SER A 66 20.96 0.52 -6.65
CA SER A 66 22.32 0.01 -6.46
C SER A 66 22.72 -0.10 -4.99
N THR A 67 22.23 0.79 -4.11
CA THR A 67 22.40 0.68 -2.65
C THR A 67 21.64 -0.52 -2.11
N ILE A 68 20.41 -0.73 -2.57
CA ILE A 68 19.58 -1.88 -2.16
C ILE A 68 20.21 -3.21 -2.60
N PHE A 69 20.70 -3.30 -3.83
CA PHE A 69 21.31 -4.52 -4.37
C PHE A 69 22.57 -4.97 -3.63
N GLN A 70 23.21 -4.05 -2.90
CA GLN A 70 24.47 -4.31 -2.18
C GLN A 70 24.28 -4.43 -0.68
N MET A 71 23.04 -4.36 -0.21
CA MET A 71 22.73 -4.49 1.21
C MET A 71 23.22 -5.84 1.73
N LYS A 72 23.79 -5.82 2.93
CA LYS A 72 24.23 -7.02 3.62
C LYS A 72 23.29 -7.33 4.78
N VAL A 73 23.15 -8.60 5.13
CA VAL A 73 22.32 -9.05 6.28
C VAL A 73 22.75 -8.36 7.58
N LYS A 74 24.05 -8.12 7.76
CA LYS A 74 24.58 -7.41 8.93
C LYS A 74 24.11 -5.95 9.05
N ASP A 75 23.72 -5.31 7.94
CA ASP A 75 23.23 -3.93 7.96
C ASP A 75 21.89 -3.84 8.69
N LEU A 76 21.11 -4.94 8.74
CA LEU A 76 19.86 -5.04 9.49
C LEU A 76 20.05 -4.89 11.00
N LYS A 77 21.23 -5.21 11.55
CA LYS A 77 21.54 -5.02 12.99
C LYS A 77 21.53 -3.54 13.40
N SER A 78 21.59 -2.64 12.43
CA SER A 78 21.57 -1.19 12.65
C SER A 78 20.16 -0.58 12.64
N LEU A 79 19.11 -1.40 12.49
CA LEU A 79 17.72 -0.97 12.64
C LEU A 79 17.50 -0.41 14.03
N LYS A 80 17.38 0.91 14.12
CA LYS A 80 17.01 1.64 15.34
C LYS A 80 15.62 2.22 15.19
N ASN A 81 14.90 2.30 16.30
CA ASN A 81 13.64 3.04 16.36
C ASN A 81 13.97 4.53 16.19
N ASP A 82 13.39 5.18 15.20
CA ASP A 82 13.45 6.63 15.08
C ASP A 82 12.11 7.11 14.54
N THR A 83 11.34 7.74 15.44
CA THR A 83 9.96 8.22 15.32
C THR A 83 8.82 7.19 15.14
N THR A 84 7.60 7.68 15.37
CA THR A 84 6.35 6.93 15.63
C THR A 84 5.93 5.96 14.51
N HIS A 85 6.45 6.10 13.28
CA HIS A 85 6.03 5.29 12.11
C HIS A 85 7.18 4.70 11.26
N HIS A 86 8.45 5.02 11.54
CA HIS A 86 9.58 4.59 10.73
C HIS A 86 10.69 3.95 11.58
N LYS A 87 11.55 3.14 10.94
CA LYS A 87 12.83 2.69 11.51
C LYS A 87 13.97 3.11 10.61
N LEU A 88 15.05 3.60 11.20
CA LEU A 88 16.25 3.97 10.46
C LEU A 88 17.25 2.81 10.45
N MET A 89 17.67 2.42 9.25
CA MET A 89 18.70 1.44 9.00
C MET A 89 19.93 2.14 8.41
N THR A 90 21.11 1.86 8.93
CA THR A 90 22.35 2.48 8.46
C THR A 90 23.13 1.53 7.55
N ILE A 91 23.38 1.95 6.31
CA ILE A 91 24.11 1.15 5.31
C ILE A 91 25.40 1.86 4.92
N LYS A 92 26.47 1.09 4.65
CA LYS A 92 27.70 1.64 4.08
C LYS A 92 27.46 2.01 2.59
N GLY A 93 27.55 3.29 2.25
CA GLY A 93 27.44 3.77 0.87
C GLY A 93 28.67 3.45 0.01
N ARG A 94 28.55 3.61 -1.31
CA ARG A 94 29.68 3.56 -2.26
C ARG A 94 30.32 4.95 -2.46
N ALA A 95 31.64 4.94 -2.66
CA ALA A 95 32.57 6.07 -2.69
C ALA A 95 32.70 6.83 -1.34
N GLY A 96 33.79 6.55 -0.61
CA GLY A 96 34.18 7.28 0.61
C GLY A 96 33.62 6.75 1.94
N TYR A 97 33.08 5.52 2.00
CA TYR A 97 32.60 4.85 3.22
C TYR A 97 31.52 5.62 4.02
N LYS A 98 30.82 6.58 3.41
CA LYS A 98 29.77 7.34 4.09
C LYS A 98 28.61 6.42 4.47
N LYS A 99 28.24 6.44 5.75
CA LYS A 99 27.06 5.74 6.26
C LYS A 99 25.80 6.49 5.81
N ILE A 100 24.91 5.80 5.10
CA ILE A 100 23.63 6.32 4.63
C ILE A 100 22.56 5.80 5.58
N LYS A 101 21.70 6.68 6.09
CA LYS A 101 20.52 6.29 6.88
C LYS A 101 19.33 6.10 5.94
N ILE A 102 18.67 4.96 6.06
CA ILE A 102 17.54 4.55 5.26
C ILE A 102 16.31 4.41 6.17
N PRO A 103 15.28 5.24 5.98
CA PRO A 103 14.00 5.06 6.66
C PRO A 103 13.20 3.93 6.02
N LEU A 104 12.62 3.11 6.86
CA LEU A 104 11.71 2.03 6.49
C LEU A 104 10.41 2.16 7.28
N THR A 105 9.27 1.89 6.65
CA THR A 105 7.98 1.86 7.36
C THR A 105 7.90 0.65 8.30
N LYS A 106 7.04 0.71 9.34
CA LYS A 106 6.77 -0.45 10.21
C LYS A 106 6.35 -1.69 9.41
N LYS A 107 5.51 -1.52 8.38
CA LYS A 107 5.05 -2.60 7.49
C LYS A 107 6.22 -3.24 6.74
N MET A 108 7.12 -2.43 6.19
CA MET A 108 8.34 -2.91 5.54
C MET A 108 9.27 -3.64 6.53
N VAL A 109 9.42 -3.15 7.76
CA VAL A 109 10.24 -3.82 8.77
C VAL A 109 9.73 -5.23 9.07
N LYS A 110 8.40 -5.40 9.22
CA LYS A 110 7.80 -6.73 9.40
C LYS A 110 8.04 -7.61 8.17
N GLY A 111 7.77 -7.09 6.97
CA GLY A 111 8.04 -7.81 5.72
C GLY A 111 9.50 -8.21 5.55
N LEU A 112 10.44 -7.37 6.00
CA LEU A 112 11.87 -7.63 5.96
C LEU A 112 12.29 -8.75 6.92
N GLN A 113 11.66 -8.87 8.08
CA GLN A 113 11.88 -10.01 8.98
C GLN A 113 11.41 -11.32 8.35
N ASP A 114 10.24 -11.31 7.71
CA ASP A 114 9.72 -12.49 7.01
C ASP A 114 10.55 -12.85 5.78
N TYR A 115 11.03 -11.85 5.03
CA TYR A 115 11.95 -12.04 3.93
C TYR A 115 13.29 -12.64 4.39
N VAL A 116 13.85 -12.22 5.53
CA VAL A 116 15.08 -12.80 6.06
C VAL A 116 14.91 -14.28 6.38
N LYS A 117 13.79 -14.66 7.01
CA LYS A 117 13.45 -16.08 7.25
C LYS A 117 13.33 -16.86 5.95
N PHE A 118 12.63 -16.29 4.96
CA PHE A 118 12.51 -16.88 3.62
C PHE A 118 13.88 -17.08 2.96
N ARG A 119 14.73 -16.05 3.01
CA ARG A 119 16.09 -16.08 2.50
C ARG A 119 16.93 -17.18 3.16
N GLU A 120 16.89 -17.28 4.49
CA GLU A 120 17.60 -18.33 5.23
C GLU A 120 17.11 -19.72 4.84
N PHE A 121 15.78 -19.89 4.74
CA PHE A 121 15.17 -21.12 4.25
C PHE A 121 15.69 -21.50 2.86
N VAL A 122 15.75 -20.55 1.92
CA VAL A 122 16.24 -20.76 0.55
C VAL A 122 17.72 -21.15 0.57
N ILE A 123 18.59 -20.38 1.23
CA ILE A 123 20.04 -20.61 1.24
C ILE A 123 20.37 -22.00 1.80
N ASN A 124 19.67 -22.44 2.85
CA ASN A 124 19.90 -23.74 3.47
C ASN A 124 19.57 -24.94 2.57
N GLN A 125 18.95 -24.74 1.40
CA GLN A 125 18.69 -25.80 0.42
C GLN A 125 19.88 -26.08 -0.51
N PHE A 126 20.92 -25.24 -0.50
CA PHE A 126 22.03 -25.30 -1.45
C PHE A 126 23.32 -25.83 -0.81
N VAL A 127 24.31 -26.15 -1.64
CA VAL A 127 25.60 -26.67 -1.16
C VAL A 127 26.42 -25.57 -0.47
N GLN A 128 27.31 -25.96 0.44
CA GLN A 128 28.09 -25.02 1.28
C GLN A 128 28.84 -23.95 0.48
N GLU A 129 29.39 -24.29 -0.69
CA GLU A 129 30.10 -23.34 -1.56
C GLU A 129 29.17 -22.20 -2.04
N GLU A 130 27.94 -22.53 -2.43
CA GLU A 130 26.93 -21.57 -2.87
C GLU A 130 26.42 -20.73 -1.69
N GLN A 131 26.20 -21.37 -0.53
CA GLN A 131 25.82 -20.66 0.69
C GLN A 131 26.86 -19.61 1.07
N GLU A 132 28.14 -19.98 1.09
CA GLU A 132 29.25 -19.10 1.46
C GLU A 132 29.37 -17.90 0.50
N PHE A 133 29.04 -18.08 -0.78
CA PHE A 133 29.09 -17.02 -1.79
C PHE A 133 28.07 -15.90 -1.54
N ILE A 134 26.88 -16.21 -1.03
CA ILE A 134 25.78 -15.23 -0.83
C ILE A 134 25.40 -14.99 0.63
N LYS A 135 26.01 -15.68 1.60
CA LYS A 135 25.60 -15.62 3.02
C LYS A 135 25.49 -14.22 3.57
N ASP A 136 26.32 -13.30 3.10
CA ASP A 136 26.34 -11.92 3.58
C ASP A 136 25.35 -11.02 2.82
N ASP A 137 25.02 -11.34 1.57
CA ASP A 137 24.16 -10.51 0.70
C ASP A 137 22.69 -10.64 1.04
N LEU A 138 22.00 -9.52 1.25
CA LEU A 138 20.57 -9.53 1.52
C LEU A 138 19.77 -10.01 0.30
N PHE A 139 20.24 -9.69 -0.90
CA PHE A 139 19.62 -10.07 -2.17
C PHE A 139 20.62 -10.85 -3.02
N PHE A 140 20.13 -11.90 -3.67
CA PHE A 140 20.88 -12.73 -4.61
C PHE A 140 19.93 -13.25 -5.69
N GLY A 141 20.47 -13.80 -6.77
CA GLY A 141 19.66 -14.40 -7.84
C GLY A 141 20.27 -15.71 -8.32
N PHE A 142 19.48 -16.50 -9.05
CA PHE A 142 19.90 -17.75 -9.65
C PHE A 142 19.98 -17.65 -11.17
N THR A 143 21.07 -18.17 -11.75
CA THR A 143 21.28 -18.28 -13.19
C THR A 143 20.61 -19.56 -13.71
N LEU A 144 19.60 -19.40 -14.57
CA LEU A 144 18.79 -20.51 -15.08
C LEU A 144 19.36 -21.15 -16.36
N ASN A 145 20.66 -21.01 -16.62
CA ASN A 145 21.28 -21.43 -17.87
C ASN A 145 21.66 -22.92 -17.83
N THR A 146 21.17 -23.69 -18.81
CA THR A 146 21.19 -25.17 -18.83
C THR A 146 22.56 -25.80 -19.09
N LYS A 147 23.61 -25.00 -19.24
CA LYS A 147 24.97 -25.45 -19.59
C LYS A 147 26.01 -25.27 -18.48
N VAL A 148 25.63 -24.69 -17.35
CA VAL A 148 26.57 -24.38 -16.27
C VAL A 148 26.57 -25.55 -15.29
N THR A 149 27.73 -26.20 -15.16
CA THR A 149 28.04 -27.15 -14.09
C THR A 149 27.80 -26.49 -12.73
N LEU A 150 27.58 -27.30 -11.68
CA LEU A 150 27.22 -26.93 -10.29
C LEU A 150 27.98 -25.74 -9.64
N LYS A 151 29.05 -25.22 -10.25
CA LYS A 151 29.65 -23.91 -9.96
C LYS A 151 29.07 -22.83 -10.87
N GLY A 152 28.07 -22.09 -10.39
CA GLY A 152 27.56 -20.91 -11.10
C GLY A 152 26.04 -20.74 -11.12
N THR A 153 25.30 -21.53 -10.34
CA THR A 153 23.85 -21.37 -10.20
C THR A 153 23.51 -20.06 -9.49
N VAL A 154 24.32 -19.63 -8.53
CA VAL A 154 24.07 -18.41 -7.74
C VAL A 154 24.82 -17.21 -8.32
N SER A 155 24.18 -16.05 -8.30
CA SER A 155 24.70 -14.80 -8.84
C SER A 155 24.36 -13.60 -7.97
N PRO A 156 25.19 -12.53 -7.98
CA PRO A 156 24.84 -11.29 -7.30
C PRO A 156 23.57 -10.68 -7.87
N PHE A 157 22.71 -10.15 -7.00
CA PHE A 157 21.48 -9.49 -7.41
C PHE A 157 21.77 -8.24 -8.26
N SER A 158 20.99 -8.06 -9.31
CA SER A 158 21.26 -7.08 -10.35
C SER A 158 19.98 -6.48 -10.94
N ILE A 159 20.16 -5.55 -11.87
CA ILE A 159 19.03 -4.97 -12.60
C ILE A 159 18.29 -6.01 -13.46
N LYS A 160 18.99 -7.05 -13.92
CA LYS A 160 18.40 -8.11 -14.76
C LYS A 160 17.32 -8.88 -14.01
N ASP A 161 17.46 -9.04 -12.70
CA ASP A 161 16.49 -9.74 -11.85
C ASP A 161 15.18 -8.95 -11.75
N ILE A 162 15.29 -7.61 -11.66
CA ILE A 162 14.14 -6.70 -11.70
C ILE A 162 13.49 -6.68 -13.08
N GLU A 163 14.28 -6.69 -14.16
CA GLU A 163 13.77 -6.75 -15.54
C GLU A 163 13.04 -8.07 -15.82
N LEU A 164 13.55 -9.19 -15.29
CA LEU A 164 12.89 -10.49 -15.36
C LEU A 164 11.55 -10.47 -14.61
N PHE A 165 11.53 -9.88 -13.42
CA PHE A 165 10.30 -9.68 -12.65
C PHE A 165 9.31 -8.79 -13.40
N ARG A 166 9.75 -7.69 -14.01
CA ARG A 166 8.91 -6.84 -14.88
C ARG A 166 8.31 -7.66 -16.01
N SER A 167 9.12 -8.44 -16.74
CA SER A 167 8.62 -9.24 -17.86
C SER A 167 7.58 -10.26 -17.41
N TRP A 168 7.75 -10.86 -16.23
CA TRP A 168 6.73 -11.73 -15.64
C TRP A 168 5.49 -10.95 -15.25
N TYR A 169 5.63 -9.80 -14.59
CA TYR A 169 4.53 -8.93 -14.18
C TYR A 169 3.67 -8.51 -15.38
N SER A 170 4.30 -8.03 -16.46
CA SER A 170 3.63 -7.61 -17.69
C SER A 170 2.94 -8.75 -18.46
N SER A 171 3.17 -10.02 -18.09
CA SER A 171 2.40 -11.15 -18.65
C SER A 171 1.05 -11.37 -17.97
N PHE A 172 0.81 -10.74 -16.80
CA PHE A 172 -0.43 -10.85 -16.03
C PHE A 172 -1.15 -9.51 -15.87
N PHE A 173 -0.42 -8.40 -15.95
CA PHE A 173 -0.93 -7.05 -15.73
C PHE A 173 -0.57 -6.13 -16.90
N ASP A 174 -1.39 -5.11 -17.14
CA ASP A 174 -1.17 -4.14 -18.22
C ASP A 174 0.16 -3.41 -18.05
N GLU A 175 0.88 -3.19 -19.15
CA GLU A 175 2.22 -2.60 -19.10
C GLU A 175 2.23 -1.19 -18.51
N GLU A 176 1.14 -0.44 -18.67
CA GLU A 176 0.96 0.91 -18.12
C GLU A 176 0.91 0.92 -16.58
N SER A 177 0.55 -0.20 -15.94
CA SER A 177 0.56 -0.34 -14.48
C SER A 177 1.98 -0.50 -13.90
N TRP A 178 2.98 -0.78 -14.74
CA TRP A 178 4.36 -0.93 -14.28
C TRP A 178 5.02 0.43 -14.04
N ILE A 179 5.33 0.71 -12.77
CA ILE A 179 6.04 1.93 -12.41
C ILE A 179 7.55 1.67 -12.32
N ASN A 180 8.36 2.49 -12.98
CA ASN A 180 9.81 2.34 -12.96
C ASN A 180 10.38 2.69 -11.56
N PRO A 181 11.30 1.88 -10.99
CA PRO A 181 11.98 2.20 -9.73
C PRO A 181 12.58 3.61 -9.66
N ARG A 182 13.05 4.12 -10.81
CA ARG A 182 13.61 5.48 -10.90
C ARG A 182 12.55 6.56 -10.70
N ASP A 183 11.36 6.35 -11.27
CA ASP A 183 10.26 7.31 -11.23
C ASP A 183 9.59 7.32 -9.85
N ILE A 184 9.48 6.15 -9.20
CA ILE A 184 8.99 6.08 -7.81
C ILE A 184 9.94 6.77 -6.85
N ARG A 185 11.27 6.55 -6.99
CA ARG A 185 12.26 7.25 -6.17
C ARG A 185 12.16 8.77 -6.35
N ARG A 186 11.89 9.25 -7.58
CA ARG A 186 11.66 10.66 -7.86
C ARG A 186 10.39 11.16 -7.16
N SER A 187 9.30 10.40 -7.21
CA SER A 187 8.05 10.71 -6.52
C SER A 187 8.24 10.76 -4.99
N ASN A 188 8.86 9.75 -4.39
CA ASN A 188 9.13 9.71 -2.94
C ASN A 188 10.01 10.88 -2.48
N SER A 189 11.05 11.22 -3.26
CA SER A 189 11.88 12.42 -3.03
C SER A 189 11.05 13.71 -3.04
N ASN A 190 10.08 13.81 -3.95
CA ASN A 190 9.23 14.99 -4.10
C ASN A 190 8.20 15.07 -2.97
N ILE A 191 7.52 13.96 -2.64
CA ILE A 191 6.57 13.87 -1.52
C ILE A 191 7.22 14.34 -0.21
N ILE A 192 8.47 13.94 0.04
CA ILE A 192 9.19 14.27 1.28
C ILE A 192 9.72 15.71 1.29
N LYS A 193 10.18 16.23 0.15
CA LYS A 193 10.51 17.66 0.03
C LYS A 193 9.28 18.56 0.25
N ASN A 194 8.09 18.05 -0.04
CA ASN A 194 6.84 18.79 0.03
C ASN A 194 6.10 18.63 1.38
N LEU A 195 6.47 17.65 2.21
CA LEU A 195 5.99 17.47 3.59
C LEU A 195 6.94 18.19 4.56
N ASN A 196 6.93 19.52 4.59
CA ASN A 196 7.39 20.42 5.67
C ASN A 196 8.62 20.07 6.54
N GLU A 197 9.60 19.31 6.06
CA GLU A 197 10.88 19.11 6.74
C GLU A 197 12.03 19.12 5.75
N GLY A 198 12.60 20.31 5.56
CA GLY A 198 14.00 20.52 5.21
C GLY A 198 14.53 19.83 3.94
N ILE A 199 14.97 20.65 2.97
CA ILE A 199 15.81 20.26 1.83
C ILE A 199 17.00 19.33 2.25
N GLN A 200 17.43 19.42 3.51
CA GLN A 200 18.43 18.58 4.16
C GLN A 200 18.01 17.12 4.38
N VAL A 201 16.77 16.86 4.82
CA VAL A 201 16.25 15.50 5.12
C VAL A 201 16.07 14.70 3.82
N ALA A 202 15.59 15.36 2.76
CA ALA A 202 15.50 14.75 1.44
C ALA A 202 16.89 14.41 0.86
N ALA A 203 17.89 15.29 1.03
CA ALA A 203 19.26 15.03 0.58
C ALA A 203 19.94 13.88 1.36
N GLU A 204 19.72 13.82 2.68
CA GLU A 204 20.21 12.76 3.56
C GLU A 204 19.56 11.40 3.26
N ARG A 205 18.24 11.38 3.02
CA ARG A 205 17.49 10.18 2.63
C ARG A 205 17.87 9.67 1.24
N MET A 206 18.31 10.55 0.35
CA MET A 206 18.71 10.20 -1.02
C MET A 206 20.19 9.87 -1.18
N GLY A 207 21.03 10.14 -0.18
CA GLY A 207 22.46 9.82 -0.20
C GLY A 207 23.29 10.71 -1.14
N HIS A 208 22.86 11.95 -1.41
CA HIS A 208 23.59 12.90 -2.27
C HIS A 208 24.16 14.09 -1.47
N SER A 209 25.22 14.73 -1.99
CA SER A 209 25.73 15.99 -1.44
C SER A 209 24.97 17.20 -2.02
N ASN A 210 24.79 18.24 -1.18
CA ASN A 210 23.86 19.36 -1.37
C ASN A 210 23.94 20.14 -2.70
N ALA A 211 25.01 20.00 -3.48
CA ALA A 211 25.26 20.84 -4.67
C ALA A 211 24.46 20.46 -5.93
N VAL A 212 23.97 19.22 -6.06
CA VAL A 212 23.33 18.73 -7.31
C VAL A 212 21.79 18.92 -7.30
N SER A 213 21.18 19.15 -6.14
CA SER A 213 19.71 19.23 -5.97
C SER A 213 19.09 20.52 -6.53
N ILE A 214 19.86 21.60 -6.66
CA ILE A 214 19.31 22.96 -6.82
C ILE A 214 18.99 23.33 -8.27
N LYS A 215 19.56 22.65 -9.29
CA LYS A 215 19.50 23.14 -10.68
C LYS A 215 18.49 22.45 -11.62
N HIS A 216 17.94 21.29 -11.26
CA HIS A 216 17.10 20.49 -12.17
C HIS A 216 15.68 20.20 -11.69
N TYR A 217 15.30 20.58 -10.47
CA TYR A 217 14.11 20.03 -9.82
C TYR A 217 12.98 21.01 -9.53
N SER A 218 13.16 22.33 -9.73
CA SER A 218 12.40 23.27 -8.91
C SER A 218 11.12 23.86 -9.51
N GLU A 219 10.89 23.87 -10.82
CA GLU A 219 9.77 24.71 -11.33
C GLU A 219 8.77 24.01 -12.27
N ALA A 220 9.16 23.03 -13.09
CA ALA A 220 8.24 22.46 -14.11
C ALA A 220 7.50 21.16 -13.70
N THR A 221 7.96 20.45 -12.67
CA THR A 221 7.47 19.08 -12.34
C THR A 221 6.57 19.00 -11.10
N LYS A 222 6.27 20.15 -10.48
CA LYS A 222 5.36 20.25 -9.33
C LYS A 222 3.94 19.82 -9.74
N GLU A 223 3.38 20.46 -10.77
CA GLU A 223 2.03 20.13 -11.24
C GLU A 223 1.98 18.72 -11.82
N GLN A 224 2.90 18.34 -12.71
CA GLN A 224 2.83 17.05 -13.40
C GLN A 224 2.88 15.82 -12.47
N THR A 225 3.71 15.82 -11.42
CA THR A 225 3.80 14.67 -10.50
C THR A 225 2.64 14.63 -9.51
N TYR A 226 2.18 15.78 -9.02
CA TYR A 226 0.95 15.83 -8.22
C TYR A 226 -0.24 15.38 -9.05
N THR A 227 -0.38 15.89 -10.26
CA THR A 227 -1.42 15.50 -11.20
C THR A 227 -1.39 14.00 -11.45
N GLN A 228 -0.25 13.38 -11.77
CA GLN A 228 -0.20 11.93 -12.06
C GLN A 228 -0.45 11.03 -10.84
N LEU A 229 0.05 11.39 -9.64
CA LEU A 229 -0.22 10.61 -8.44
C LEU A 229 -1.67 10.80 -7.98
N SER A 230 -2.16 12.04 -8.04
CA SER A 230 -3.56 12.35 -7.81
C SER A 230 -4.43 11.62 -8.81
N GLU A 231 -4.14 11.63 -10.10
CA GLU A 231 -4.87 10.89 -11.13
C GLU A 231 -4.89 9.38 -10.85
N PHE A 232 -3.75 8.76 -10.50
CA PHE A 232 -3.72 7.33 -10.16
C PHE A 232 -4.54 7.01 -8.90
N PHE A 233 -4.37 7.79 -7.83
CA PHE A 233 -5.15 7.59 -6.61
C PHE A 233 -6.62 7.94 -6.82
N ASP A 234 -6.94 8.99 -7.57
CA ASP A 234 -8.28 9.39 -7.97
C ASP A 234 -8.91 8.36 -8.91
N GLU A 235 -8.14 7.60 -9.68
CA GLU A 235 -8.64 6.51 -10.52
C GLU A 235 -8.92 5.25 -9.69
N VAL A 236 -8.02 4.87 -8.78
CA VAL A 236 -8.22 3.71 -7.89
C VAL A 236 -9.32 3.99 -6.86
N TYR A 237 -9.24 5.12 -6.15
CA TYR A 237 -10.30 5.56 -5.25
C TYR A 237 -11.56 5.92 -6.04
N GLY A 238 -11.43 6.48 -7.24
CA GLY A 238 -12.55 6.75 -8.13
C GLY A 238 -13.31 5.49 -8.49
N GLN A 239 -12.65 4.38 -8.82
CA GLN A 239 -13.38 3.14 -9.09
C GLN A 239 -14.17 2.64 -7.87
N ILE A 240 -13.65 2.79 -6.65
CA ILE A 240 -14.35 2.41 -5.41
C ILE A 240 -15.48 3.40 -5.10
N ILE A 241 -15.24 4.70 -5.25
CA ILE A 241 -16.17 5.78 -4.92
C ILE A 241 -17.29 5.89 -5.97
N PHE A 242 -16.94 5.94 -7.26
CA PHE A 242 -17.87 6.07 -8.39
C PHE A 242 -18.75 4.84 -8.58
N LYS A 243 -18.31 3.65 -8.15
CA LYS A 243 -19.17 2.46 -8.14
C LYS A 243 -20.44 2.65 -7.29
N ASN A 244 -20.41 3.51 -6.27
CA ASN A 244 -21.52 3.72 -5.34
C ASN A 244 -22.42 4.92 -5.70
N ARG A 245 -22.18 5.56 -6.85
CA ARG A 245 -22.87 6.80 -7.24
C ARG A 245 -23.25 6.81 -8.71
N ASN A 246 -24.24 7.63 -9.02
CA ASN A 246 -24.76 7.88 -10.37
C ASN A 246 -24.21 9.17 -10.98
N THR A 247 -23.29 9.85 -10.30
CA THR A 247 -22.77 11.16 -10.67
C THR A 247 -21.34 11.33 -10.19
N GLU A 248 -20.52 12.05 -10.97
CA GLU A 248 -19.18 12.47 -10.56
C GLU A 248 -19.18 13.81 -9.81
N LYS A 249 -20.32 14.52 -9.82
CA LYS A 249 -20.47 15.81 -9.13
C LYS A 249 -20.67 15.62 -7.64
N VAL A 250 -20.27 16.64 -6.87
CA VAL A 250 -20.53 16.76 -5.43
C VAL A 250 -22.02 16.56 -5.16
N ILE A 251 -22.35 15.59 -4.31
CA ILE A 251 -23.73 15.34 -3.90
C ILE A 251 -24.09 16.32 -2.77
N PRO A 252 -25.06 17.22 -2.97
CA PRO A 252 -25.38 18.27 -2.01
C PRO A 252 -25.98 17.70 -0.72
N ILE A 253 -25.91 18.50 0.34
CA ILE A 253 -26.63 18.27 1.60
C ILE A 253 -27.48 19.48 1.96
N VAL A 254 -28.43 19.27 2.87
CA VAL A 254 -29.22 20.36 3.44
C VAL A 254 -28.43 20.98 4.60
N THR A 255 -28.42 22.31 4.69
CA THR A 255 -27.71 23.02 5.75
C THR A 255 -28.63 23.98 6.50
N ASN A 256 -28.35 24.19 7.79
CA ASN A 256 -28.93 25.27 8.62
C ASN A 256 -30.47 25.37 8.61
N VAL A 257 -31.16 24.21 8.61
CA VAL A 257 -32.62 24.13 8.79
C VAL A 257 -32.95 23.63 10.19
N GLU A 258 -34.09 24.02 10.74
CA GLU A 258 -34.58 23.46 12.01
C GLU A 258 -34.92 21.97 11.85
N CYS A 259 -34.37 21.14 12.73
CA CYS A 259 -34.45 19.68 12.67
C CYS A 259 -33.96 19.05 13.98
N SER A 260 -34.05 17.72 14.10
CA SER A 260 -33.59 17.00 15.29
C SER A 260 -32.08 16.71 15.25
N ASN A 261 -31.42 16.85 16.40
CA ASN A 261 -30.00 16.53 16.55
C ASN A 261 -29.76 15.01 16.47
N THR A 262 -28.62 14.61 15.94
CA THR A 262 -28.14 13.24 15.80
C THR A 262 -26.64 13.14 16.07
N LEU A 263 -26.12 11.92 16.15
CA LEU A 263 -24.69 11.65 16.41
C LEU A 263 -23.76 12.08 15.26
N ALA A 264 -24.29 12.26 14.04
CA ALA A 264 -23.51 12.62 12.85
C ALA A 264 -23.82 14.04 12.33
N GLY A 265 -24.68 14.80 13.01
CA GLY A 265 -25.21 16.08 12.55
C GLY A 265 -26.67 16.21 12.96
N HIS A 266 -27.56 16.50 12.02
CA HIS A 266 -29.00 16.62 12.26
C HIS A 266 -29.85 15.88 11.21
N CYS A 267 -31.16 15.73 11.47
CA CYS A 267 -32.07 14.99 10.58
C CYS A 267 -33.48 15.59 10.49
N ARG A 268 -34.03 15.65 9.27
CA ARG A 268 -35.40 16.16 9.03
C ARG A 268 -36.52 15.16 9.35
N THR A 269 -36.26 13.86 9.24
CA THR A 269 -37.24 12.79 9.46
C THR A 269 -36.53 11.49 9.84
N ASN A 270 -37.21 10.61 10.58
CA ASN A 270 -36.65 9.32 11.02
C ASN A 270 -36.89 8.18 10.01
N GLU A 271 -37.24 8.50 8.77
CA GLU A 271 -37.43 7.55 7.67
C GLU A 271 -36.19 7.58 6.76
N PRO A 272 -35.22 6.65 6.93
CA PRO A 272 -33.96 6.74 6.20
C PRO A 272 -34.15 6.45 4.71
N THR A 273 -33.74 7.42 3.88
CA THR A 273 -33.85 7.33 2.42
C THR A 273 -32.52 7.71 1.80
N ARG A 274 -32.04 6.90 0.85
CA ARG A 274 -30.77 7.14 0.15
C ARG A 274 -30.83 8.46 -0.62
N ALA A 275 -29.81 9.30 -0.48
CA ALA A 275 -29.72 10.58 -1.20
C ALA A 275 -29.61 10.39 -2.72
N ILE A 276 -30.30 11.27 -3.44
CA ILE A 276 -30.19 11.37 -4.90
C ILE A 276 -28.73 11.63 -5.27
N GLY A 277 -28.19 10.76 -6.14
CA GLY A 277 -26.78 10.78 -6.53
C GLY A 277 -26.04 9.51 -6.14
N PHE A 278 -26.52 8.77 -5.13
CA PHE A 278 -26.02 7.42 -4.81
C PHE A 278 -26.86 6.34 -5.50
N ASN A 279 -26.28 5.15 -5.68
CA ASN A 279 -26.92 4.00 -6.36
C ASN A 279 -27.09 2.79 -5.42
N ASP A 280 -27.58 1.67 -5.94
CA ASP A 280 -27.87 0.47 -5.14
C ASP A 280 -26.64 -0.26 -4.57
N SER A 281 -25.43 0.14 -4.96
CA SER A 281 -24.18 -0.42 -4.41
C SER A 281 -23.84 0.13 -3.01
N ILE A 282 -24.43 1.27 -2.61
CA ILE A 282 -24.38 1.73 -1.21
C ILE A 282 -25.54 1.11 -0.43
N GLU A 283 -25.24 0.59 0.76
CA GLU A 283 -26.28 0.12 1.68
C GLU A 283 -27.32 1.21 1.95
N LEU A 284 -28.57 0.80 2.20
CA LEU A 284 -29.61 1.74 2.59
C LEU A 284 -29.22 2.40 3.92
N PRO A 285 -29.37 3.73 4.05
CA PRO A 285 -29.09 4.39 5.32
C PRO A 285 -29.86 3.76 6.47
N ASN A 286 -29.22 3.67 7.62
CA ASN A 286 -29.77 3.05 8.83
C ASN A 286 -29.58 4.01 10.00
N CYS A 287 -30.67 4.49 10.60
CA CYS A 287 -30.64 5.45 11.71
C CYS A 287 -29.84 4.95 12.93
N SER A 288 -29.62 3.64 13.06
CA SER A 288 -28.77 3.06 14.12
C SER A 288 -27.26 3.13 13.81
N ASN A 289 -26.88 3.45 12.58
CA ASN A 289 -25.50 3.65 12.15
C ASN A 289 -25.27 5.13 11.77
N PRO A 290 -24.66 5.94 12.67
CA PRO A 290 -24.44 7.37 12.43
C PRO A 290 -23.66 7.67 11.14
N ALA A 291 -22.70 6.83 10.75
CA ALA A 291 -21.93 7.04 9.52
C ALA A 291 -22.79 6.91 8.26
N SER A 292 -23.85 6.08 8.31
CA SER A 292 -24.77 5.90 7.18
C SER A 292 -25.67 7.11 6.95
N CYS A 293 -25.86 7.97 7.97
CA CYS A 293 -26.63 9.20 7.83
C CYS A 293 -26.05 10.14 6.76
N LEU A 294 -24.73 10.12 6.54
CA LEU A 294 -24.07 10.97 5.53
C LEU A 294 -24.51 10.68 4.09
N PHE A 295 -25.15 9.53 3.87
CA PHE A 295 -25.68 9.07 2.58
C PHE A 295 -27.21 9.20 2.49
N CYS A 296 -27.84 9.77 3.51
CA CYS A 296 -29.29 9.96 3.60
C CYS A 296 -29.72 11.32 3.03
N GLU A 297 -30.85 11.38 2.33
CA GLU A 297 -31.40 12.64 1.79
C GLU A 297 -31.90 13.59 2.89
N HIS A 298 -32.20 13.05 4.07
CA HIS A 298 -32.73 13.80 5.20
C HIS A 298 -31.64 14.32 6.14
N TYR A 299 -30.37 14.00 5.86
CA TYR A 299 -29.22 14.52 6.59
C TYR A 299 -29.14 16.04 6.47
N VAL A 300 -28.94 16.67 7.62
CA VAL A 300 -28.74 18.11 7.75
C VAL A 300 -27.43 18.34 8.49
N LEU A 301 -26.65 19.30 8.01
CA LEU A 301 -25.49 19.80 8.72
C LEU A 301 -25.74 21.24 9.15
N HIS A 302 -25.62 21.52 10.44
CA HIS A 302 -25.49 22.90 10.89
C HIS A 302 -24.03 23.32 10.70
N THR A 303 -23.78 24.44 10.05
CA THR A 303 -22.41 24.89 9.76
C THR A 303 -21.79 25.60 10.96
N ASP A 304 -21.94 24.99 12.14
CA ASP A 304 -21.38 25.44 13.40
C ASP A 304 -20.20 24.55 13.81
N GLU A 305 -19.53 24.93 14.90
CA GLU A 305 -18.36 24.20 15.39
C GLU A 305 -18.68 22.76 15.78
N ILE A 306 -19.85 22.53 16.38
CA ILE A 306 -20.25 21.23 16.93
C ILE A 306 -20.40 20.20 15.80
N ASP A 307 -21.19 20.52 14.79
CA ASP A 307 -21.46 19.61 13.68
C ASP A 307 -20.22 19.42 12.78
N ILE A 308 -19.42 20.47 12.60
CA ILE A 308 -18.11 20.38 11.92
C ILE A 308 -17.17 19.44 12.70
N ARG A 309 -17.13 19.54 14.04
CA ARG A 309 -16.31 18.66 14.89
C ARG A 309 -16.77 17.21 14.84
N LYS A 310 -18.07 16.93 14.82
CA LYS A 310 -18.60 15.56 14.62
C LYS A 310 -18.07 14.93 13.33
N LEU A 311 -18.14 15.66 12.22
CA LEU A 311 -17.64 15.19 10.92
C LEU A 311 -16.12 14.92 10.93
N ILE A 312 -15.34 15.87 11.42
CA ILE A 312 -13.87 15.76 11.45
C ILE A 312 -13.44 14.65 12.42
N SER A 313 -14.13 14.49 13.54
CA SER A 313 -13.89 13.40 14.51
C SER A 313 -14.13 12.03 13.89
N LEU A 314 -15.27 11.83 13.20
CA LEU A 314 -15.55 10.60 12.47
C LEU A 314 -14.45 10.31 11.43
N ARG A 315 -14.03 11.32 10.67
CA ARG A 315 -12.94 11.20 9.70
C ARG A 315 -11.62 10.78 10.37
N LYS A 316 -11.30 11.36 11.53
CA LYS A 316 -10.10 11.06 12.32
C LYS A 316 -10.11 9.61 12.82
N ILE A 317 -11.24 9.14 13.36
CA ILE A 317 -11.40 7.76 13.82
C ILE A 317 -11.16 6.77 12.68
N ILE A 318 -11.71 7.05 11.49
CA ILE A 318 -11.46 6.23 10.30
C ILE A 318 -9.97 6.22 9.93
N ASP A 319 -9.30 7.36 10.05
CA ASP A 319 -7.87 7.48 9.75
C ASP A 319 -6.97 6.72 10.73
N LEU A 320 -7.39 6.62 12.00
CA LEU A 320 -6.69 5.91 13.07
C LEU A 320 -7.02 4.40 13.11
N HIS A 321 -8.11 3.97 12.48
CA HIS A 321 -8.50 2.55 12.51
C HIS A 321 -7.41 1.67 11.85
N PRO A 322 -6.96 0.59 12.52
CA PRO A 322 -5.83 -0.22 12.05
C PRO A 322 -6.15 -1.00 10.77
N ASP A 323 -7.39 -1.45 10.62
CA ASP A 323 -7.89 -2.20 9.48
C ASP A 323 -8.82 -1.34 8.63
N LYS A 324 -8.26 -0.60 7.68
CA LYS A 324 -9.05 0.24 6.75
C LYS A 324 -9.69 -0.64 5.69
N ASN A 325 -11.02 -0.65 5.63
CA ASN A 325 -11.78 -1.32 4.57
C ASN A 325 -12.36 -0.30 3.57
N ASP A 326 -12.93 -0.79 2.47
CA ASP A 326 -13.49 0.04 1.40
C ASP A 326 -14.64 0.94 1.89
N GLU A 327 -15.52 0.43 2.76
CA GLU A 327 -16.63 1.20 3.35
C GLU A 327 -16.14 2.42 4.13
N MET A 328 -15.10 2.25 4.93
CA MET A 328 -14.47 3.34 5.68
C MET A 328 -13.86 4.38 4.75
N GLN A 329 -13.27 3.98 3.62
CA GLN A 329 -12.78 4.93 2.62
C GLN A 329 -13.92 5.70 1.95
N ILE A 330 -15.05 5.05 1.69
CA ILE A 330 -16.26 5.68 1.13
C ILE A 330 -16.83 6.71 2.11
N VAL A 331 -16.93 6.38 3.40
CA VAL A 331 -17.38 7.32 4.45
C VAL A 331 -16.41 8.50 4.56
N LYS A 332 -15.10 8.24 4.60
CA LYS A 332 -14.07 9.28 4.65
C LYS A 332 -14.19 10.26 3.48
N TYR A 333 -14.31 9.73 2.26
CA TYR A 333 -14.52 10.54 1.07
C TYR A 333 -15.81 11.37 1.18
N ARG A 334 -16.90 10.78 1.68
CA ARG A 334 -18.16 11.49 1.85
C ARG A 334 -18.05 12.65 2.84
N VAL A 335 -17.30 12.49 3.93
CA VAL A 335 -17.01 13.60 4.86
C VAL A 335 -16.24 14.71 4.15
N ASP A 336 -15.18 14.37 3.41
CA ASP A 336 -14.39 15.35 2.66
C ASP A 336 -15.23 16.08 1.59
N GLU A 337 -16.15 15.37 0.94
CA GLU A 337 -17.12 15.91 -0.03
C GLU A 337 -18.10 16.89 0.64
N ILE A 338 -18.62 16.57 1.82
CA ILE A 338 -19.52 17.45 2.59
C ILE A 338 -18.80 18.73 3.04
N LEU A 339 -17.57 18.60 3.56
CA LEU A 339 -16.76 19.75 3.97
C LEU A 339 -16.45 20.67 2.78
N LYS A 340 -16.12 20.08 1.62
CA LYS A 340 -15.93 20.84 0.37
C LYS A 340 -17.21 21.57 -0.04
N TYR A 341 -18.35 20.87 -0.01
CA TYR A 341 -19.64 21.45 -0.35
C TYR A 341 -19.96 22.70 0.48
N ILE A 342 -19.78 22.66 1.81
CA ILE A 342 -20.07 23.82 2.66
C ILE A 342 -19.08 24.97 2.48
N ILE A 343 -17.80 24.68 2.19
CA ILE A 343 -16.79 25.70 1.87
C ILE A 343 -17.13 26.39 0.54
N ASP A 344 -17.57 25.62 -0.45
CA ASP A 344 -17.99 26.15 -1.76
C ASP A 344 -19.22 27.06 -1.64
N GLN A 345 -20.11 26.81 -0.66
CA GLN A 345 -21.24 27.70 -0.35
C GLN A 345 -20.84 28.92 0.50
N ASN A 346 -19.94 28.74 1.47
CA ASN A 346 -19.48 29.81 2.36
C ASN A 346 -18.00 29.65 2.71
N LYS A 347 -17.16 30.49 2.09
CA LYS A 347 -15.70 30.48 2.30
C LYS A 347 -15.29 30.97 3.68
N ASP A 348 -16.16 31.68 4.41
CA ASP A 348 -15.85 32.17 5.76
C ASP A 348 -15.77 31.04 6.80
N LEU A 349 -16.20 29.82 6.43
CA LEU A 349 -16.05 28.62 7.26
C LEU A 349 -14.63 28.05 7.26
N ILE A 350 -13.75 28.47 6.34
CA ILE A 350 -12.39 27.94 6.21
C ILE A 350 -11.60 28.03 7.53
N PRO A 351 -11.53 29.18 8.23
CA PRO A 351 -10.80 29.29 9.50
C PRO A 351 -11.37 28.38 10.60
N LEU A 352 -12.71 28.28 10.70
CA LEU A 352 -13.37 27.41 11.66
C LEU A 352 -13.02 25.94 11.42
N ILE A 353 -13.14 25.47 10.17
CA ILE A 353 -12.82 24.10 9.79
C ILE A 353 -11.33 23.80 10.03
N SER A 354 -10.44 24.74 9.72
CA SER A 354 -9.00 24.59 9.98
C SER A 354 -8.70 24.47 11.47
N MET A 355 -9.28 25.33 12.30
CA MET A 355 -9.12 25.28 13.76
C MET A 355 -9.63 23.94 14.32
N VAL A 356 -10.84 23.52 13.96
CA VAL A 356 -11.42 22.25 14.45
C VAL A 356 -10.58 21.04 13.99
N LYS A 357 -9.99 21.10 12.78
CA LYS A 357 -9.05 20.05 12.31
C LYS A 357 -7.81 19.96 13.19
N GLU A 358 -7.18 21.09 13.49
CA GLU A 358 -6.00 21.14 14.34
C GLU A 358 -6.30 20.55 15.73
N GLU A 359 -7.42 20.97 16.34
CA GLU A 359 -7.84 20.47 17.65
C GLU A 359 -8.17 18.96 17.65
N VAL A 360 -8.90 18.47 16.64
CA VAL A 360 -9.17 17.03 16.50
C VAL A 360 -7.89 16.23 16.28
N ASP A 361 -6.91 16.80 15.57
CA ASP A 361 -5.61 16.16 15.39
C ASP A 361 -4.79 16.07 16.69
N GLU A 362 -4.98 17.03 17.60
CA GLU A 362 -4.45 17.03 18.97
C GLU A 362 -5.22 16.10 19.93
N GLY A 363 -6.36 15.57 19.51
CA GLY A 363 -7.17 14.61 20.25
C GLY A 363 -8.49 15.15 20.80
N TYR A 364 -8.84 16.41 20.53
CA TYR A 364 -10.11 17.03 20.94
C TYR A 364 -11.27 16.64 20.02
N LEU A 365 -11.66 15.37 20.12
CA LEU A 365 -12.81 14.80 19.41
C LEU A 365 -14.13 15.35 19.95
N ASP A 366 -15.18 15.19 19.17
CA ASP A 366 -16.55 15.29 19.67
C ASP A 366 -16.81 14.21 20.73
N GLU A 367 -17.56 14.57 21.77
CA GLU A 367 -17.77 13.76 22.98
C GLU A 367 -18.27 12.34 22.67
N HIS A 368 -19.20 12.20 21.72
CA HIS A 368 -19.71 10.88 21.36
C HIS A 368 -18.64 10.02 20.70
N TRP A 369 -17.88 10.60 19.77
CA TRP A 369 -16.81 9.91 19.05
C TRP A 369 -15.62 9.56 19.96
N GLU A 370 -15.31 10.42 20.93
CA GLU A 370 -14.33 10.15 21.98
C GLU A 370 -14.77 8.95 22.84
N ASN A 371 -16.03 8.93 23.30
CA ASN A 371 -16.58 7.82 24.08
C ASN A 371 -16.56 6.50 23.30
N LEU A 372 -16.89 6.53 22.01
CA LEU A 372 -16.85 5.34 21.14
C LEU A 372 -15.41 4.84 20.95
N MET A 373 -14.45 5.75 20.75
CA MET A 373 -13.02 5.42 20.68
C MET A 373 -12.52 4.78 21.97
N ASN A 374 -12.86 5.36 23.12
CA ASN A 374 -12.49 4.81 24.42
C ASN A 374 -13.08 3.42 24.64
N LEU A 375 -14.34 3.20 24.26
CA LEU A 375 -14.96 1.87 24.29
C LEU A 375 -14.19 0.85 23.43
N PHE A 376 -13.79 1.23 22.21
CA PHE A 376 -13.02 0.32 21.35
C PHE A 376 -11.62 0.03 21.91
N ILE A 377 -10.98 1.02 22.54
CA ILE A 377 -9.71 0.83 23.26
C ILE A 377 -9.89 -0.15 24.43
N ASP A 378 -10.95 0.01 25.21
CA ASP A 378 -11.30 -0.90 26.33
C ASP A 378 -11.57 -2.33 25.84
N LEU A 379 -12.13 -2.47 24.64
CA LEU A 379 -12.36 -3.76 23.96
C LEU A 379 -11.09 -4.32 23.29
N GLY A 380 -9.95 -3.63 23.39
CA GLY A 380 -8.64 -4.10 22.92
C GLY A 380 -8.29 -3.72 21.48
N VAL A 381 -8.98 -2.76 20.87
CA VAL A 381 -8.61 -2.20 19.56
C VAL A 381 -7.46 -1.20 19.73
N ASP A 382 -6.33 -1.46 19.07
CA ASP A 382 -5.15 -0.58 19.13
C ASP A 382 -5.17 0.45 17.99
N PHE A 383 -5.56 1.69 18.32
CA PHE A 383 -5.59 2.82 17.38
C PHE A 383 -4.24 3.54 17.23
N TYR A 384 -3.23 3.19 18.05
CA TYR A 384 -1.97 3.95 18.15
C TYR A 384 -0.71 3.13 17.76
N ALA A 385 -0.90 2.04 16.99
CA ALA A 385 0.10 1.02 16.70
C ALA A 385 1.33 1.43 15.85
#